data_AF-A0AAD3R1T0-F1
#
_entry.id   AF-A0AAD3R1T0-F1
#
_cell.length_a   1.000
_cell.length_b   1.000
_cell.length_c   1.000
_cell.angle_alpha   90.00
_cell.angle_beta   90.00
_cell.angle_gamma   90.00
#
_symmetry.space_group_name_H-M   'P 1'
#
loop_
_entity.id
_entity.type
_entity.pdbx_description
1 polymer ?
#
loop_
_entity_poly.entity_id
_entity_poly.type
_entity_poly.pdbx_seq_one_letter_code
_entity_poly.pdbx_strand_id
1 'polypeptide(L)'
;MGPIYMNEVKCFGLEKSIWNCPFKNITSEDCQHMEDAGIRCNIPYMGLENSIRLTGGRTRYEGRVEVLGSDSNGTQRWGLICGESWSTKEAIVACRQLGLGYANQGLQVGY
;
A
#
# COMPACT_ATOMS: atom_id res chain seq x y z
N MET A 1 22.86 7.80 -8.28
CA MET A 1 23.01 6.36 -7.98
C MET A 1 23.56 6.22 -6.58
N GLY A 2 23.04 5.26 -5.81
CA GLY A 2 23.28 5.12 -4.36
C GLY A 2 23.96 3.79 -4.02
N PRO A 3 24.19 3.47 -2.75
CA PRO A 3 24.76 2.17 -2.38
C PRO A 3 23.78 1.02 -2.66
N ILE A 4 24.32 -0.15 -3.02
CA ILE A 4 23.61 -1.44 -3.06
C ILE A 4 24.05 -2.21 -1.80
N TYR A 5 23.10 -2.81 -1.07
CA TYR A 5 23.35 -3.38 0.26
C TYR A 5 23.33 -4.91 0.34
N MET A 6 22.72 -5.60 -0.62
CA MET A 6 22.54 -7.05 -0.60
C MET A 6 22.76 -7.64 -1.98
N ASN A 7 23.39 -8.81 -2.03
CA ASN A 7 23.48 -9.66 -3.21
C ASN A 7 22.95 -11.07 -2.88
N GLU A 8 22.43 -11.78 -3.88
CA GLU A 8 21.96 -13.17 -3.78
C GLU A 8 21.07 -13.44 -2.55
N VAL A 9 20.04 -12.60 -2.34
CA VAL A 9 19.09 -12.78 -1.24
C VAL A 9 18.30 -14.07 -1.43
N LYS A 10 18.37 -15.00 -0.46
CA LYS A 10 17.75 -16.33 -0.51
C LYS A 10 16.88 -16.56 0.71
N CYS A 11 15.65 -16.04 0.67
CA CYS A 11 14.66 -16.23 1.73
C CYS A 11 14.11 -17.67 1.76
N PHE A 12 13.74 -18.15 2.94
CA PHE A 12 12.94 -19.36 3.15
C PHE A 12 11.44 -19.12 2.94
N GLY A 13 10.99 -17.86 2.97
CA GLY A 13 9.60 -17.44 2.75
C GLY A 13 8.77 -17.26 4.03
N LEU A 14 9.40 -17.44 5.21
CA LEU A 14 8.75 -17.29 6.52
C LEU A 14 9.31 -16.11 7.32
N GLU A 15 10.36 -15.48 6.80
CA GLU A 15 10.98 -14.30 7.38
C GLU A 15 9.98 -13.14 7.44
N LYS A 16 10.01 -12.39 8.55
CA LYS A 16 9.16 -11.20 8.73
C LYS A 16 9.71 -9.96 8.02
N SER A 17 10.95 -10.03 7.56
CA SER A 17 11.67 -8.92 6.94
C SER A 17 12.71 -9.46 5.97
N ILE A 18 12.96 -8.74 4.88
CA ILE A 18 14.01 -9.06 3.90
C ILE A 18 15.41 -9.10 4.55
N TRP A 19 15.62 -8.32 5.62
CA TRP A 19 16.87 -8.30 6.39
C TRP A 19 17.11 -9.57 7.22
N ASN A 20 16.10 -10.42 7.40
CA ASN A 20 16.25 -11.70 8.07
C ASN A 20 16.55 -12.85 7.09
N CYS A 21 16.46 -12.61 5.78
CA CYS A 21 16.85 -13.59 4.80
C CYS A 21 18.37 -13.71 4.73
N PRO A 22 18.92 -14.91 4.50
CA PRO A 22 20.32 -15.05 4.09
C PRO A 22 20.63 -14.23 2.83
N PHE A 23 21.72 -13.46 2.85
CA PHE A 23 22.24 -12.73 1.69
C PHE A 23 23.78 -12.69 1.74
N LYS A 24 24.41 -12.43 0.59
CA LYS A 24 25.86 -12.18 0.51
C LYS A 24 26.15 -10.70 0.71
N ASN A 25 27.19 -10.41 1.48
CA ASN A 25 27.74 -9.06 1.54
C ASN A 25 28.25 -8.65 0.16
N ILE A 26 28.07 -7.39 -0.18
CA ILE A 26 28.50 -6.84 -1.46
C ILE A 26 30.00 -6.61 -1.49
N THR A 27 30.63 -7.09 -2.56
CA THR A 27 31.95 -6.67 -2.99
C THR A 27 31.85 -5.74 -4.20
N SER A 28 32.92 -5.02 -4.52
CA SER A 28 32.94 -4.01 -5.59
C SER A 28 32.63 -4.56 -6.99
N GLU A 29 32.67 -5.88 -7.17
CA GLU A 29 32.49 -6.53 -8.48
C GLU A 29 31.15 -7.27 -8.60
N ASP A 30 30.31 -7.29 -7.56
CA ASP A 30 29.17 -8.20 -7.50
C ASP A 30 27.90 -7.73 -8.22
N CYS A 31 27.48 -6.46 -8.05
CA CYS A 31 26.22 -5.96 -8.62
C CYS A 31 26.33 -4.48 -9.04
N GLN A 32 25.64 -4.13 -10.12
CA GLN A 32 25.44 -2.77 -10.58
C GLN A 32 23.95 -2.40 -10.58
N HIS A 33 23.63 -1.11 -10.66
CA HIS A 33 22.25 -0.63 -10.62
C HIS A 33 21.36 -1.07 -11.79
N MET A 34 21.95 -1.59 -12.87
CA MET A 34 21.19 -2.24 -13.94
C MET A 34 20.58 -3.58 -13.50
N GLU A 35 20.99 -4.11 -12.35
CA GLU A 35 20.56 -5.38 -11.75
C GLU A 35 19.68 -5.16 -10.51
N ASP A 36 19.25 -3.91 -10.25
CA ASP A 36 18.40 -3.58 -9.09
C ASP A 36 17.11 -4.42 -9.11
N ALA A 37 16.85 -5.13 -8.02
CA ALA A 37 15.70 -6.01 -7.90
C ALA A 37 14.39 -5.22 -7.68
N GLY A 38 13.34 -5.61 -8.39
CA GLY A 38 11.99 -5.08 -8.24
C GLY A 38 10.98 -6.13 -7.79
N ILE A 39 9.87 -5.70 -7.20
CA ILE A 39 8.74 -6.58 -6.85
C ILE A 39 7.45 -6.10 -7.51
N ARG A 40 6.58 -7.06 -7.87
CA ARG A 40 5.18 -6.80 -8.15
C ARG A 40 4.35 -7.69 -7.24
N CYS A 41 3.75 -7.11 -6.21
CA CYS A 41 2.86 -7.85 -5.33
C CYS A 41 1.53 -8.13 -6.02
N ASN A 42 1.00 -9.35 -5.84
CA ASN A 42 -0.41 -9.60 -6.05
C ASN A 42 -1.17 -8.88 -4.94
N ILE A 43 -1.59 -7.65 -5.23
CA ILE A 43 -2.69 -7.04 -4.49
C ILE A 43 -3.89 -7.92 -4.85
N PRO A 44 -4.66 -8.47 -3.88
CA PRO A 44 -5.85 -9.25 -4.21
C PRO A 44 -6.64 -8.44 -5.23
N TYR A 45 -7.02 -9.10 -6.34
CA TYR A 45 -7.80 -8.57 -7.47
C TYR A 45 -9.17 -8.07 -6.99
N MET A 46 -9.17 -7.03 -6.18
CA MET A 46 -10.21 -6.05 -6.07
C MET A 46 -10.01 -5.25 -7.36
N GLY A 47 -10.73 -5.61 -8.43
CA GLY A 47 -10.69 -4.89 -9.71
C GLY A 47 -10.82 -3.37 -9.48
N LEU A 48 -10.56 -2.55 -10.50
CA LEU A 48 -10.56 -1.09 -10.33
C LEU A 48 -11.82 -0.58 -9.58
N GLU A 49 -12.97 -1.27 -9.71
CA GLU A 49 -14.25 -1.05 -8.99
C GLU A 49 -14.20 -1.17 -7.45
N ASN A 50 -13.14 -1.76 -6.90
CA ASN A 50 -12.90 -1.87 -5.47
C ASN A 50 -11.67 -1.04 -5.07
N SER A 51 -11.26 -0.07 -5.90
CA SER A 51 -10.15 0.82 -5.57
C SER A 51 -10.57 1.83 -4.52
N ILE A 52 -9.72 2.03 -3.53
CA ILE A 52 -9.87 3.03 -2.47
C ILE A 52 -8.63 3.92 -2.47
N ARG A 53 -8.80 5.22 -2.15
CA ARG A 53 -7.69 6.17 -1.95
C ARG A 53 -7.99 7.14 -0.82
N LEU A 54 -6.92 7.76 -0.29
CA LEU A 54 -7.02 8.89 0.63
C LEU A 54 -6.71 10.19 -0.12
N THR A 55 -7.50 11.23 0.11
CA THR A 55 -7.27 12.57 -0.46
C THR A 55 -7.34 13.66 0.62
N GLY A 56 -6.57 14.74 0.46
CA GLY A 56 -6.65 15.93 1.32
C GLY A 56 -6.06 15.81 2.72
N GLY A 57 -5.30 14.75 3.02
CA GLY A 57 -4.52 14.63 4.26
C GLY A 57 -3.19 15.39 4.21
N ARG A 58 -2.56 15.66 5.37
CA ARG A 58 -1.21 16.26 5.42
C ARG A 58 -0.12 15.23 5.12
N THR A 59 -0.44 13.96 5.28
CA THR A 59 0.45 12.83 4.98
C THR A 59 -0.25 11.78 4.13
N ARG A 60 0.51 10.83 3.59
CA ARG A 60 -0.02 9.68 2.85
C ARG A 60 -0.80 8.67 3.70
N TYR A 61 -0.85 8.86 5.02
CA TYR A 61 -1.50 7.94 5.98
C TYR A 61 -2.83 8.46 6.51
N GLU A 62 -3.25 9.65 6.09
CA GLU A 62 -4.50 10.28 6.52
C GLU A 62 -5.19 10.97 5.34
N GLY A 63 -6.47 11.24 5.49
CA GLY A 63 -7.25 11.95 4.49
C GLY A 63 -8.69 11.45 4.43
N ARG A 64 -9.47 12.07 3.55
CA ARG A 64 -10.82 11.64 3.22
C ARG A 64 -10.75 10.38 2.37
N VAL A 65 -11.59 9.39 2.70
CA VAL A 65 -11.69 8.14 1.96
C VAL A 65 -12.53 8.33 0.71
N GLU A 66 -11.99 7.94 -0.45
CA GLU A 66 -12.69 7.91 -1.72
C GLU A 66 -12.63 6.51 -2.32
N VAL A 67 -13.72 6.07 -2.95
CA VAL A 67 -13.84 4.76 -3.61
C VAL A 67 -14.14 4.94 -5.09
N LEU A 68 -13.62 4.07 -5.94
CA LEU A 68 -13.91 4.10 -7.37
C LEU A 68 -15.18 3.29 -7.63
N GLY A 69 -16.27 3.96 -8.00
CA GLY A 69 -17.51 3.31 -8.43
C GLY A 69 -17.77 3.56 -9.92
N SER A 70 -18.78 2.89 -10.45
CA SER A 70 -19.30 3.14 -11.80
C SER A 70 -20.60 3.93 -11.70
N ASP A 71 -20.76 4.99 -12.49
CA ASP A 71 -22.04 5.70 -12.57
C ASP A 71 -23.09 4.93 -13.38
N SER A 72 -24.30 5.50 -13.49
CA SER A 72 -25.42 4.92 -14.24
C SER A 72 -25.09 4.63 -15.71
N ASN A 73 -24.04 5.26 -16.26
CA ASN A 73 -23.61 5.11 -17.64
C ASN A 73 -22.40 4.16 -17.76
N GLY A 74 -21.99 3.51 -16.67
CA GLY A 74 -20.84 2.61 -16.62
C GLY A 74 -19.48 3.34 -16.65
N THR A 75 -19.46 4.66 -16.43
CA THR A 75 -18.21 5.43 -16.37
C THR A 75 -17.65 5.37 -14.96
N GLN A 76 -16.38 4.98 -14.84
CA GLN A 76 -15.68 4.92 -13.55
C GLN A 76 -15.42 6.32 -13.00
N ARG A 77 -15.76 6.53 -11.73
CA ARG A 77 -15.60 7.80 -11.03
C ARG A 77 -15.31 7.60 -9.56
N TRP A 78 -14.53 8.53 -8.99
CA TRP A 78 -14.29 8.58 -7.56
C TRP A 78 -15.51 9.16 -6.84
N GLY A 79 -16.00 8.43 -5.85
CA GLY A 79 -17.09 8.82 -4.97
C GLY A 79 -16.66 8.88 -3.51
N LEU A 80 -17.49 9.53 -2.69
CA LEU A 80 -17.30 9.62 -1.24
C LEU A 80 -18.10 8.53 -0.53
N ILE A 81 -17.64 8.15 0.66
CA ILE A 81 -18.40 7.30 1.58
C ILE A 81 -19.19 8.19 2.55
N CYS A 82 -20.43 7.83 2.85
CA CYS A 82 -21.21 8.51 3.89
C CYS A 82 -20.54 8.32 5.26
N GLY A 83 -20.35 9.43 6.00
CA GLY A 83 -19.72 9.41 7.32
C GLY A 83 -20.64 9.02 8.46
N GLU A 84 -21.93 8.79 8.22
CA GLU A 84 -22.87 8.39 9.26
C GLU A 84 -22.48 7.04 9.87
N SER A 85 -22.29 7.01 11.20
CA SER A 85 -21.79 5.84 11.94
C SER A 85 -20.38 5.34 11.53
N TRP A 86 -19.58 6.16 10.82
CA TRP A 86 -18.21 5.80 10.48
C TRP A 86 -17.32 5.74 11.73
N SER A 87 -16.86 4.54 12.08
CA SER A 87 -16.08 4.29 13.30
C SER A 87 -14.66 3.79 12.99
N THR A 88 -13.91 3.51 14.05
CA THR A 88 -12.58 2.89 13.94
C THR A 88 -12.64 1.53 13.25
N LYS A 89 -13.76 0.80 13.34
CA LYS A 89 -13.90 -0.52 12.71
C LYS A 89 -13.83 -0.41 11.19
N GLU A 90 -14.55 0.55 10.60
CA GLU A 90 -14.54 0.81 9.16
C GLU A 90 -13.17 1.36 8.72
N ALA A 91 -12.58 2.26 9.52
CA ALA A 91 -11.25 2.78 9.25
C ALA A 91 -10.16 1.69 9.22
N ILE A 92 -10.23 0.69 10.10
CA ILE A 92 -9.30 -0.47 10.10
C ILE A 92 -9.39 -1.24 8.77
N VAL A 93 -10.60 -1.45 8.25
CA VAL A 93 -10.81 -2.13 6.96
C VAL A 93 -10.22 -1.29 5.82
N ALA A 94 -10.47 0.01 5.81
CA ALA A 94 -9.92 0.94 4.83
C ALA A 94 -8.38 0.97 4.83
N CYS A 95 -7.74 1.11 6.01
CA CYS A 95 -6.28 1.10 6.13
C CYS A 95 -5.66 -0.24 5.70
N ARG A 96 -6.32 -1.36 6.01
CA ARG A 96 -5.88 -2.68 5.56
C ARG A 96 -5.93 -2.81 4.03
N GLN A 97 -7.00 -2.34 3.40
CA GLN A 97 -7.16 -2.38 1.94
C GLN A 97 -6.15 -1.48 1.23
N LEU A 98 -5.80 -0.33 1.82
CA LEU A 98 -4.76 0.57 1.32
C LEU A 98 -3.32 0.06 1.55
N GLY A 99 -3.14 -1.05 2.27
CA GLY A 99 -1.81 -1.56 2.63
C GLY A 99 -1.05 -0.65 3.61
N LEU A 100 -1.76 0.17 4.39
CA LEU A 100 -1.18 1.12 5.34
C LEU A 100 -1.08 0.58 6.78
N GLY A 101 -1.38 -0.70 6.99
CA GLY A 101 -1.37 -1.33 8.32
C GLY A 101 -2.67 -1.13 9.09
N TYR A 102 -2.57 -0.84 10.40
CA TYR A 102 -3.72 -0.68 11.30
C TYR A 102 -4.11 0.80 11.45
N ALA A 103 -5.41 1.10 11.37
CA ALA A 103 -5.93 2.44 11.68
C ALA A 103 -5.92 2.69 13.19
N ASN A 104 -5.35 3.81 13.64
CA ASN A 104 -5.36 4.23 15.05
C ASN A 104 -6.55 5.16 15.38
N GLN A 105 -7.19 5.77 14.39
CA GLN A 105 -8.36 6.65 14.55
C GLN A 105 -9.29 6.57 13.32
N GLY A 106 -10.61 6.67 13.55
CA GLY A 106 -11.58 6.99 12.51
C GLY A 106 -11.94 8.47 12.62
N LEU A 107 -11.60 9.28 11.61
CA LEU A 107 -11.86 10.71 11.59
C LEU A 107 -13.09 11.01 10.74
N GLN A 108 -14.13 11.57 11.35
CA GLN A 108 -15.27 12.13 10.63
C GLN A 108 -14.85 13.50 10.09
N VAL A 109 -14.80 13.65 8.77
CA VAL A 109 -14.50 14.93 8.12
C VAL A 109 -15.76 15.37 7.38
N GLY A 110 -16.53 16.27 8.00
CA GLY A 110 -17.70 16.92 7.41
C GLY A 110 -17.80 18.36 7.89
N TYR A 111 -18.13 19.26 6.97
CA TYR A 111 -18.66 20.60 7.29
C TYR A 111 -20.18 20.49 7.48
#